data_AF-A0A971HPQ0-F1
#
_entry.id   AF-A0A971HPQ0-F1
#
_cell.length_a   1.000
_cell.length_b   1.000
_cell.length_c   1.000
_cell.angle_alpha   90.00
_cell.angle_beta   90.00
_cell.angle_gamma   90.00
#
_symmetry.space_group_name_H-M   'P 1'
#
loop_
_entity.id
_entity.type
_entity.pdbx_description
1 polymer ?
#
loop_
_entity_poly.entity_id
_entity_poly.type
_entity_poly.pdbx_seq_one_letter_code
_entity_poly.pdbx_strand_id
1 'polypeptide(L)'
;MKQFKLFIVLFVLVTFAVAANAATYGYVVVRGKNAEQIEREISTFERLVKTWKNGEVLYTHTVKSGFAFMFKKVVSTVFFSGDQKSISALLTSGPYEGDYVRDVVVRFTFSSLKSKDNYEGEIVTTFTRKYTNVKKAIEEIKGKDCASMWKSFEDSRARDYKKHLAKGRLISPTASVVFYSVQPIEENRMFGLTFEEKKITSRSDKY
;
A
#
# COMPACT_ATOMS: atom_id res chain seq x y z
N MET A 1 -19.64 -29.29 35.39
CA MET A 1 -18.44 -29.64 34.58
C MET A 1 -18.72 -30.03 33.12
N LYS A 2 -19.75 -30.83 32.78
CA LYS A 2 -20.02 -31.24 31.38
C LYS A 2 -20.37 -30.07 30.44
N GLN A 3 -21.16 -29.10 30.90
CA GLN A 3 -21.55 -27.93 30.09
C GLN A 3 -20.37 -27.00 29.76
N PHE A 4 -19.46 -26.78 30.72
CA PHE A 4 -18.27 -25.93 30.50
C PHE A 4 -17.31 -26.52 29.45
N LYS A 5 -17.14 -27.85 29.43
CA LYS A 5 -16.37 -28.55 28.39
C LYS A 5 -17.02 -28.43 27.00
N LEU A 6 -18.35 -28.51 26.92
CA LEU A 6 -19.08 -28.33 25.67
C LEU A 6 -18.91 -26.90 25.12
N PHE A 7 -18.98 -25.88 25.98
CA PHE A 7 -18.74 -24.48 25.60
C PHE A 7 -17.32 -24.24 25.09
N ILE A 8 -16.30 -24.81 25.73
CA ILE A 8 -14.91 -24.70 25.26
C ILE A 8 -14.74 -25.35 23.89
N VAL A 9 -15.29 -26.55 23.69
CA VAL A 9 -15.21 -27.25 22.39
C VAL A 9 -15.94 -26.47 21.31
N LEU A 10 -17.12 -25.90 21.60
CA LEU A 10 -17.85 -25.05 20.66
C LEU A 10 -17.07 -23.78 20.33
N PHE A 11 -16.48 -23.12 21.33
CA PHE A 11 -15.68 -21.91 21.16
C PHE A 11 -14.42 -22.18 20.33
N VAL A 12 -13.75 -23.31 20.57
CA VAL A 12 -12.60 -23.78 19.78
C VAL A 12 -13.02 -24.08 18.34
N LEU A 13 -14.12 -24.80 18.12
CA LEU A 13 -14.62 -25.08 16.76
C LEU A 13 -15.04 -23.82 16.01
N VAL A 14 -15.69 -22.86 16.68
CA VAL A 14 -16.09 -21.58 16.07
C VAL A 14 -14.86 -20.75 15.72
N THR A 15 -13.85 -20.68 16.59
CA THR A 15 -12.60 -19.95 16.30
C THR A 15 -11.82 -20.58 15.14
N PHE A 16 -11.76 -21.92 15.06
CA PHE A 16 -11.16 -22.61 13.90
C PHE A 16 -11.97 -22.43 12.61
N ALA A 17 -13.31 -22.43 12.68
CA ALA A 17 -14.16 -22.20 11.51
C ALA A 17 -14.03 -20.77 10.97
N VAL A 18 -13.88 -19.77 11.85
CA VAL A 18 -13.63 -18.38 11.47
C VAL A 18 -12.24 -18.23 10.85
N ALA A 19 -11.21 -18.88 11.40
CA ALA A 19 -9.86 -18.87 10.83
C ALA A 19 -9.78 -19.55 9.46
N ALA A 20 -10.48 -20.67 9.27
CA ALA A 20 -10.55 -21.38 7.99
C ALA A 20 -11.30 -20.61 6.89
N ASN A 21 -12.08 -19.58 7.27
CA ASN A 21 -12.84 -18.74 6.35
C ASN A 21 -12.23 -17.34 6.16
N ALA A 22 -11.10 -17.06 6.82
CA ALA A 22 -10.42 -15.78 6.69
C ALA A 22 -9.80 -15.64 5.30
N ALA A 23 -9.89 -14.44 4.74
CA ALA A 23 -9.22 -14.13 3.48
C ALA A 23 -7.71 -14.28 3.65
N THR A 24 -7.09 -15.02 2.74
CA THR A 24 -5.64 -15.06 2.58
C THR A 24 -5.23 -13.97 1.61
N TYR A 25 -4.07 -13.37 1.81
CA TYR A 25 -3.58 -12.26 0.98
C TYR A 25 -2.28 -12.64 0.28
N GLY A 26 -2.09 -12.10 -0.92
CA GLY A 26 -0.89 -12.28 -1.71
C GLY A 26 -0.63 -11.08 -2.59
N TYR A 27 0.55 -11.08 -3.21
CA TYR A 27 0.87 -10.18 -4.30
C TYR A 27 1.47 -10.95 -5.47
N VAL A 28 1.30 -10.41 -6.67
CA VAL A 28 2.01 -10.85 -7.88
C VAL A 28 2.63 -9.67 -8.58
N VAL A 29 3.71 -9.92 -9.31
CA VAL A 29 4.41 -8.93 -10.12
C VAL A 29 4.25 -9.28 -11.59
N VAL A 30 3.66 -8.36 -12.34
CA VAL A 30 3.48 -8.44 -13.79
C VAL A 30 4.48 -7.49 -14.44
N ARG A 31 5.29 -7.96 -15.38
CA ARG A 31 6.36 -7.18 -16.03
C ARG A 31 6.24 -7.24 -17.54
N GLY A 32 6.44 -6.11 -18.21
CA GLY A 32 6.40 -6.08 -19.68
C GLY A 32 6.92 -4.79 -20.28
N LYS A 33 6.89 -4.72 -21.62
CA LYS A 33 7.36 -3.57 -22.40
C LYS A 33 6.21 -2.69 -22.94
N ASN A 34 4.97 -3.17 -22.87
CA ASN A 34 3.79 -2.47 -23.38
C ASN A 34 2.75 -2.31 -22.26
N ALA A 35 2.34 -1.06 -21.99
CA ALA A 35 1.36 -0.74 -20.94
C ALA A 35 -0.01 -1.36 -21.21
N GLU A 36 -0.49 -1.37 -22.45
CA GLU A 36 -1.81 -1.93 -22.81
C GLU A 36 -1.84 -3.45 -22.68
N GLN A 37 -0.71 -4.11 -22.93
CA GLN A 37 -0.58 -5.55 -22.71
C GLN A 37 -0.67 -5.86 -21.21
N ILE A 38 0.03 -5.07 -20.39
CA ILE A 38 0.02 -5.22 -18.93
C ILE A 38 -1.37 -4.94 -18.35
N GLU A 39 -2.07 -3.93 -18.84
CA GLU A 39 -3.44 -3.63 -18.42
C GLU A 39 -4.41 -4.79 -18.76
N ARG A 40 -4.28 -5.38 -19.96
CA ARG A 40 -5.06 -6.57 -20.34
C ARG A 40 -4.75 -7.79 -19.49
N GLU A 41 -3.48 -7.98 -19.15
CA GLU A 41 -3.03 -9.08 -18.29
C GLU A 41 -3.56 -8.90 -16.85
N ILE A 42 -3.46 -7.70 -16.29
CA ILE A 42 -4.04 -7.37 -14.98
C ILE A 42 -5.55 -7.55 -15.00
N SER A 43 -6.25 -7.18 -16.08
CA SER A 43 -7.70 -7.40 -16.20
C SER A 43 -8.07 -8.89 -16.22
N THR A 44 -7.28 -9.70 -16.94
CA THR A 44 -7.44 -11.16 -16.95
C THR A 44 -7.20 -11.74 -15.56
N PHE A 45 -6.14 -11.29 -14.89
CA PHE A 45 -5.82 -11.67 -13.52
C PHE A 45 -6.95 -11.29 -12.55
N GLU A 46 -7.49 -10.07 -12.65
CA GLU A 46 -8.60 -9.60 -11.82
C GLU A 46 -9.86 -10.47 -12.02
N ARG A 47 -10.17 -10.87 -13.26
CA ARG A 47 -11.26 -11.81 -13.55
C ARG A 47 -11.02 -13.16 -12.89
N LEU A 48 -9.80 -13.69 -12.97
CA LEU A 48 -9.44 -14.95 -12.32
C LEU A 48 -9.62 -14.85 -10.79
N VAL A 49 -9.07 -13.81 -10.16
CA VAL A 49 -9.18 -13.59 -8.71
C VAL A 49 -10.64 -13.55 -8.27
N LYS A 50 -11.51 -12.88 -9.03
CA LYS A 50 -12.96 -12.80 -8.71
C LYS A 50 -13.69 -14.13 -8.74
N THR A 51 -13.11 -15.18 -9.34
CA THR A 51 -13.68 -16.54 -9.29
C THR A 51 -13.39 -17.27 -7.97
N TRP A 52 -12.43 -16.78 -7.19
CA TRP A 52 -12.01 -17.42 -5.94
C TRP A 52 -12.92 -17.02 -4.78
N LYS A 53 -12.98 -17.89 -3.76
CA LYS A 53 -13.67 -17.55 -2.52
C LYS A 53 -12.90 -16.43 -1.81
N ASN A 54 -13.57 -15.38 -1.37
CA ASN A 54 -12.96 -14.14 -0.84
C ASN A 54 -12.02 -13.44 -1.84
N GLY A 55 -12.20 -13.70 -3.13
CA GLY A 55 -11.42 -13.16 -4.24
C GLY A 55 -11.64 -11.67 -4.46
N GLU A 56 -10.62 -10.85 -4.23
CA GLU A 56 -10.67 -9.40 -4.51
C GLU A 56 -9.29 -8.89 -4.91
N VAL A 57 -9.20 -8.08 -5.98
CA VAL A 57 -7.99 -7.27 -6.23
C VAL A 57 -8.06 -6.02 -5.37
N LEU A 58 -7.10 -5.88 -4.47
CA LEU A 58 -7.10 -4.84 -3.43
C LEU A 58 -6.46 -3.55 -3.92
N TYR A 59 -5.34 -3.68 -4.63
CA TYR A 59 -4.58 -2.54 -5.15
C TYR A 59 -3.61 -2.98 -6.25
N THR A 60 -3.43 -2.11 -7.24
CA THR A 60 -2.44 -2.30 -8.31
C THR A 60 -1.50 -1.11 -8.32
N HIS A 61 -0.22 -1.37 -8.09
CA HIS A 61 0.84 -0.37 -8.15
C HIS A 61 1.66 -0.55 -9.44
N THR A 62 1.55 0.41 -10.35
CA THR A 62 2.27 0.37 -11.64
C THR A 62 3.38 1.40 -11.68
N VAL A 63 4.61 0.93 -11.89
CA VAL A 63 5.79 1.76 -12.14
C VAL A 63 6.17 1.65 -13.61
N LYS A 64 6.23 2.80 -14.28
CA LYS A 64 6.74 2.92 -15.66
C LYS A 64 8.16 3.47 -15.57
N SER A 65 9.13 2.68 -16.02
CA SER A 65 10.56 3.02 -16.00
C SER A 65 11.15 2.91 -17.41
N GLY A 66 12.01 3.85 -17.80
CA GLY A 66 12.63 3.86 -19.13
C GLY A 66 13.02 5.25 -19.61
N PHE A 67 14.16 5.34 -20.30
CA PHE A 67 14.55 6.55 -21.02
C PHE A 67 13.60 6.77 -22.19
N ALA A 68 13.19 8.02 -22.44
CA ALA A 68 12.06 8.43 -23.28
C ALA A 68 11.99 7.83 -24.71
N PHE A 69 13.02 7.14 -25.19
CA PHE A 69 13.13 6.67 -26.56
C PHE A 69 13.48 5.19 -26.80
N MET A 70 13.84 4.37 -25.80
CA MET A 70 14.40 3.04 -26.12
C MET A 70 13.71 1.83 -25.47
N PHE A 71 13.30 1.86 -24.19
CA PHE A 71 12.58 0.72 -23.58
C PHE A 71 11.71 1.18 -22.41
N LYS A 72 10.38 1.23 -22.60
CA LYS A 72 9.43 1.45 -21.49
C LYS A 72 9.21 0.12 -20.76
N LYS A 73 9.93 -0.12 -19.68
CA LYS A 73 9.67 -1.25 -18.78
C LYS A 73 8.54 -0.87 -17.82
N VAL A 74 7.43 -1.59 -17.93
CA VAL A 74 6.28 -1.48 -17.05
C VAL A 74 6.33 -2.62 -16.05
N VAL A 75 6.28 -2.29 -14.77
CA VAL A 75 6.20 -3.26 -13.67
C VAL A 75 4.97 -2.93 -12.85
N SER A 76 4.07 -3.90 -12.70
CA SER A 76 2.85 -3.77 -11.93
C SER A 76 2.82 -4.79 -10.80
N THR A 77 2.75 -4.31 -9.56
CA THR A 77 2.54 -5.16 -8.38
C THR A 77 1.05 -5.16 -8.05
N VAL A 78 0.42 -6.33 -8.09
CA VAL A 78 -1.02 -6.49 -7.85
C VAL A 78 -1.20 -7.20 -6.50
N PHE A 79 -1.84 -6.53 -5.55
CA PHE A 79 -2.24 -7.11 -4.27
C PHE A 79 -3.66 -7.64 -4.36
N PHE A 80 -3.88 -8.84 -3.82
CA PHE A 80 -5.17 -9.51 -3.90
C PHE A 80 -5.46 -10.33 -2.65
N SER A 81 -6.73 -10.72 -2.50
CA SER A 81 -7.18 -11.69 -1.52
C SER A 81 -7.85 -12.89 -2.19
N GLY A 82 -7.96 -14.00 -1.47
CA GLY A 82 -8.60 -15.23 -1.91
C GLY A 82 -8.55 -16.32 -0.84
N ASP A 83 -8.95 -17.54 -1.20
CA ASP A 83 -8.75 -18.72 -0.37
C ASP A 83 -7.33 -19.28 -0.53
N GLN A 84 -6.81 -19.91 0.53
CA GLN A 84 -5.43 -20.39 0.55
C GLN A 84 -5.10 -21.33 -0.62
N LYS A 85 -6.03 -22.21 -1.02
CA LYS A 85 -5.82 -23.20 -2.08
C LYS A 85 -5.62 -22.51 -3.43
N SER A 86 -6.48 -21.56 -3.77
CA SER A 86 -6.38 -20.81 -5.03
C SER A 86 -5.10 -19.99 -5.10
N ILE A 87 -4.73 -19.32 -4.00
CA ILE A 87 -3.47 -18.56 -3.93
C ILE A 87 -2.26 -19.50 -4.03
N SER A 88 -2.26 -20.64 -3.35
CA SER A 88 -1.16 -21.63 -3.45
C SER A 88 -0.97 -22.05 -4.89
N ALA A 89 -2.04 -22.47 -5.57
CA ALA A 89 -1.97 -22.94 -6.95
C ALA A 89 -1.39 -21.88 -7.88
N LEU A 90 -1.82 -20.62 -7.73
CA LEU A 90 -1.27 -19.49 -8.49
C LEU A 90 0.23 -19.31 -8.24
N LEU A 91 0.67 -19.29 -6.97
CA LEU A 91 2.06 -18.98 -6.62
C LEU A 91 3.02 -20.15 -6.90
N THR A 92 2.55 -21.40 -6.87
CA THR A 92 3.42 -22.57 -7.11
C THR A 92 3.49 -22.99 -8.57
N SER A 93 2.42 -22.74 -9.35
CA SER A 93 2.30 -23.27 -10.72
C SER A 93 1.83 -22.24 -11.75
N GLY A 94 1.50 -21.03 -11.31
CA GLY A 94 1.12 -19.94 -12.20
C GLY A 94 2.32 -19.24 -12.83
N PRO A 95 2.08 -18.39 -13.83
CA PRO A 95 3.13 -17.70 -14.58
C PRO A 95 3.67 -16.46 -13.85
N TYR A 96 3.24 -16.19 -12.62
CA TYR A 96 3.50 -14.93 -11.91
C TYR A 96 4.51 -15.12 -10.78
N GLU A 97 5.48 -14.22 -10.70
CA GLU A 97 6.30 -14.06 -9.49
C GLU A 97 5.44 -13.41 -8.40
N GLY A 98 5.45 -13.96 -7.18
CA GLY A 98 4.65 -13.45 -6.09
C GLY A 98 4.88 -14.22 -4.79
N ASP A 99 4.28 -13.73 -3.72
CA ASP A 99 4.31 -14.40 -2.41
C ASP A 99 3.05 -14.07 -1.59
N TYR A 100 2.85 -14.80 -0.50
CA TYR A 100 1.87 -14.51 0.53
C TYR A 100 2.22 -13.25 1.30
N VAL A 101 1.17 -12.52 1.71
CA VAL A 101 1.30 -11.35 2.58
C VAL A 101 0.56 -11.62 3.88
N ARG A 102 1.30 -11.72 4.99
CA ARG A 102 0.71 -11.90 6.33
C ARG A 102 0.69 -10.58 7.07
N ASP A 103 1.87 -10.11 7.47
CA ASP A 103 2.05 -8.88 8.22
C ASP A 103 2.64 -7.79 7.34
N VAL A 104 2.05 -6.59 7.43
CA VAL A 104 2.50 -5.41 6.68
C VAL A 104 2.95 -4.34 7.65
N VAL A 105 4.17 -3.86 7.45
CA VAL A 105 4.69 -2.67 8.11
C VAL A 105 4.66 -1.53 7.11
N VAL A 106 3.93 -0.46 7.44
CA VAL A 106 3.89 0.76 6.64
C VAL A 106 4.78 1.80 7.30
N ARG A 107 5.75 2.32 6.56
CA ARG A 107 6.58 3.46 6.95
C ARG A 107 6.00 4.71 6.30
N PHE A 108 5.71 5.70 7.13
CA PHE A 108 5.30 7.03 6.73
C PHE A 108 6.47 7.98 6.93
N THR A 109 6.79 8.77 5.92
CA THR A 109 7.78 9.83 5.96
C THR A 109 7.12 11.11 5.48
N PHE A 110 6.98 12.08 6.38
CA PHE A 110 6.45 13.40 6.09
C PHE A 110 7.60 14.38 5.99
N SER A 111 7.58 15.21 4.95
CA SER A 111 8.62 16.18 4.73
C SER A 111 8.10 17.55 4.31
N SER A 112 8.69 18.61 4.86
CA SER A 112 8.39 20.00 4.50
C SER A 112 9.63 20.88 4.58
N LEU A 113 9.63 22.01 3.87
CA LEU A 113 10.73 22.99 3.94
C LEU A 113 10.57 23.93 5.15
N LYS A 114 11.69 24.33 5.75
CA LYS A 114 11.72 25.33 6.84
C LYS A 114 11.42 26.75 6.37
N SER A 115 11.77 27.06 5.13
CA SER A 115 11.41 28.31 4.46
C SER A 115 11.26 28.11 2.96
N LYS A 116 10.86 29.17 2.26
CA LYS A 116 10.81 29.18 0.79
C LYS A 116 12.20 29.33 0.17
N ASP A 117 13.19 29.72 0.97
CA ASP A 117 14.57 29.85 0.54
C ASP A 117 15.23 28.47 0.73
N ASN A 118 15.68 27.86 -0.36
CA ASN A 118 16.17 26.46 -0.41
C ASN A 118 17.38 26.16 0.52
N TYR A 119 17.89 27.15 1.25
CA TYR A 119 19.07 27.03 2.11
C TYR A 119 18.76 26.64 3.55
N GLU A 120 17.53 26.81 4.05
CA GLU A 120 17.21 26.53 5.47
C GLU A 120 16.92 25.06 5.78
N GLY A 121 16.93 24.21 4.76
CA GLY A 121 16.83 22.76 4.91
C GLY A 121 15.41 22.23 5.11
N GLU A 122 15.34 20.91 5.17
CA GLU A 122 14.11 20.13 5.17
C GLU A 122 13.81 19.60 6.60
N ILE A 123 12.53 19.57 6.98
CA ILE A 123 12.05 18.93 8.20
C ILE A 123 11.45 17.60 7.79
N VAL A 124 12.02 16.51 8.30
CA VAL A 124 11.57 15.14 8.02
C VAL A 124 11.11 14.48 9.31
N THR A 125 9.90 13.91 9.30
CA THR A 125 9.39 13.03 10.35
C THR A 125 9.05 11.67 9.77
N THR A 126 9.65 10.61 10.32
CA THR A 126 9.36 9.23 9.92
C THR A 126 8.79 8.43 11.08
N PHE A 127 7.77 7.64 10.81
CA PHE A 127 7.26 6.64 11.76
C PHE A 127 6.72 5.41 11.03
N THR A 128 6.57 4.31 11.75
CA THR A 128 6.03 3.07 11.20
C THR A 128 4.78 2.63 11.94
N ARG A 129 3.88 1.95 11.24
CA ARG A 129 2.70 1.30 11.80
C ARG A 129 2.57 -0.12 11.25
N LYS A 130 2.20 -1.06 12.11
CA LYS A 130 1.97 -2.46 11.73
C LYS A 130 0.48 -2.68 11.47
N TYR A 131 0.17 -3.48 10.45
CA TYR A 131 -1.18 -3.87 10.09
C TYR A 131 -1.30 -5.38 10.07
N THR A 132 -2.45 -5.87 10.53
CA THR A 132 -2.77 -7.30 10.59
C THR A 132 -2.99 -7.94 9.22
N ASN A 133 -3.17 -7.13 8.17
CA ASN A 133 -3.25 -7.59 6.78
C ASN A 133 -3.06 -6.41 5.81
N VAL A 134 -2.81 -6.76 4.55
CA VAL A 134 -2.55 -5.78 3.47
C VAL A 134 -3.77 -4.95 3.11
N LYS A 135 -5.00 -5.48 3.25
CA LYS A 135 -6.23 -4.75 2.94
C LYS A 135 -6.35 -3.48 3.81
N LYS A 136 -6.16 -3.62 5.14
CA LYS A 136 -6.13 -2.48 6.06
C LYS A 136 -4.96 -1.54 5.81
N ALA A 137 -3.80 -2.08 5.43
CA ALA A 137 -2.64 -1.25 5.11
C ALA A 137 -2.92 -0.37 3.88
N ILE A 138 -3.57 -0.92 2.84
CA ILE A 138 -3.91 -0.20 1.60
C ILE A 138 -4.90 0.96 1.86
N GLU A 139 -5.77 0.86 2.87
CA GLU A 139 -6.67 1.96 3.26
C GLU A 139 -5.92 3.24 3.65
N GLU A 140 -4.63 3.13 4.01
CA GLU A 140 -3.82 4.30 4.33
C GLU A 140 -3.46 5.17 3.14
N ILE A 141 -3.56 4.64 1.93
CA ILE A 141 -3.20 5.34 0.69
C ILE A 141 -4.38 5.44 -0.27
N LYS A 142 -5.38 4.56 -0.16
CA LYS A 142 -6.48 4.47 -1.12
C LYS A 142 -7.33 5.74 -1.09
N GLY A 143 -7.37 6.44 -2.23
CA GLY A 143 -8.16 7.67 -2.38
C GLY A 143 -7.61 8.88 -1.63
N LYS A 144 -6.40 8.79 -1.07
CA LYS A 144 -5.75 9.91 -0.38
C LYS A 144 -4.87 10.71 -1.34
N ASP A 145 -4.78 12.00 -1.05
CA ASP A 145 -3.88 12.99 -1.66
C ASP A 145 -2.92 13.56 -0.61
N CYS A 146 -2.01 14.46 -1.01
CA CYS A 146 -1.04 15.03 -0.07
C CYS A 146 -1.73 15.74 1.11
N ALA A 147 -2.78 16.53 0.84
CA ALA A 147 -3.50 17.28 1.87
C ALA A 147 -4.16 16.35 2.92
N SER A 148 -4.85 15.30 2.50
CA SER A 148 -5.48 14.33 3.40
C SER A 148 -4.45 13.48 4.17
N MET A 149 -3.28 13.20 3.57
CA MET A 149 -2.17 12.57 4.29
C MET A 149 -1.66 13.46 5.42
N TRP A 150 -1.44 14.74 5.15
CA TRP A 150 -1.00 15.72 6.15
C TRP A 150 -2.04 15.98 7.24
N LYS A 151 -3.33 16.02 6.88
CA LYS A 151 -4.42 16.09 7.86
C LYS A 151 -4.43 14.87 8.79
N SER A 152 -4.28 13.67 8.23
CA SER A 152 -4.17 12.44 9.04
C SER A 152 -2.97 12.47 10.00
N PHE A 153 -1.86 13.08 9.57
CA PHE A 153 -0.68 13.26 10.40
C PHE A 153 -0.87 14.32 11.48
N GLU A 154 -1.53 15.44 11.19
CA GLU A 154 -1.94 16.44 12.18
C GLU A 154 -2.82 15.81 13.26
N ASP A 155 -3.87 15.09 12.86
CA ASP A 155 -4.84 14.48 13.77
C ASP A 155 -4.19 13.44 14.69
N SER A 156 -3.26 12.64 14.16
CA SER A 156 -2.63 11.55 14.92
C SER A 156 -1.35 11.94 15.66
N ARG A 157 -0.65 12.98 15.20
CA ARG A 157 0.69 13.39 15.67
C ARG A 157 0.84 14.90 15.68
N ALA A 158 -0.15 15.61 16.23
CA ALA A 158 -0.18 17.08 16.30
C ALA A 158 1.13 17.74 16.78
N ARG A 159 1.84 17.13 17.73
CA ARG A 159 3.14 17.64 18.22
C ARG A 159 4.22 17.62 17.13
N ASP A 160 4.30 16.53 16.37
CA ASP A 160 5.28 16.39 15.29
C ASP A 160 4.87 17.26 14.10
N TYR A 161 3.58 17.28 13.76
CA TYR A 161 3.02 18.16 12.73
C TYR A 161 3.38 19.64 12.95
N LYS A 162 3.26 20.15 14.18
CA LYS A 162 3.63 21.54 14.50
C LYS A 162 5.08 21.88 14.17
N LYS A 163 5.99 20.91 14.19
CA LYS A 163 7.40 21.13 13.81
C LYS A 163 7.52 21.47 12.33
N HIS A 164 6.63 20.95 11.49
CA HIS A 164 6.65 21.15 10.04
C HIS A 164 6.09 22.52 9.58
N LEU A 165 5.52 23.31 10.50
CA LEU A 165 4.91 24.60 10.20
C LEU A 165 5.95 25.74 10.23
N ALA A 166 6.19 26.34 9.06
CA ALA A 166 6.94 27.57 8.92
C ALA A 166 5.97 28.77 8.94
N LYS A 167 6.07 29.62 9.97
CA LYS A 167 5.14 30.75 10.19
C LYS A 167 3.66 30.30 10.15
N GLY A 168 3.38 29.13 10.71
CA GLY A 168 2.03 28.55 10.79
C GLY A 168 1.52 27.88 9.51
N ARG A 169 2.36 27.64 8.50
CA ARG A 169 1.97 26.98 7.24
C ARG A 169 2.98 25.91 6.82
N LEU A 170 2.52 24.89 6.10
CA LEU A 170 3.40 23.96 5.40
C LEU A 170 4.01 24.64 4.17
N ILE A 171 5.28 24.33 3.87
CA ILE A 171 5.98 24.77 2.67
C ILE A 171 6.46 23.52 1.92
N SER A 172 6.05 23.39 0.66
CA SER A 172 6.36 22.25 -0.21
C SER A 172 6.18 20.88 0.49
N PRO A 173 5.01 20.61 1.09
CA PRO A 173 4.79 19.38 1.82
C PRO A 173 4.78 18.16 0.89
N THR A 174 5.48 17.12 1.33
CA THR A 174 5.45 15.80 0.72
C THR A 174 5.15 14.75 1.77
N ALA A 175 4.51 13.66 1.36
CA ALA A 175 4.29 12.49 2.19
C ALA A 175 4.70 11.25 1.39
N SER A 176 5.63 10.46 1.92
CA SER A 176 6.01 9.17 1.35
C SER A 176 5.50 8.04 2.22
N VAL A 177 4.93 7.03 1.59
CA VAL A 177 4.39 5.85 2.25
C VAL A 177 5.01 4.63 1.61
N VAL A 178 5.73 3.83 2.39
CA VAL A 178 6.43 2.63 1.92
C VAL A 178 5.92 1.41 2.68
N PHE A 179 5.57 0.37 1.94
CA PHE A 179 5.01 -0.87 2.44
C PHE A 179 6.10 -1.94 2.45
N TYR A 180 6.23 -2.61 3.60
CA TYR A 180 7.20 -3.68 3.80
C TYR A 180 6.50 -4.93 4.32
N SER A 181 6.97 -6.10 3.88
CA SER A 181 6.60 -7.40 4.44
C SER A 181 7.37 -7.62 5.75
N VAL A 182 6.69 -7.90 6.86
CA VAL A 182 7.29 -8.24 8.17
C VAL A 182 8.11 -7.12 8.87
N GLN A 183 9.12 -6.54 8.23
CA GLN A 183 10.03 -5.53 8.80
C GLN A 183 10.44 -4.46 7.78
N PRO A 184 10.68 -3.20 8.22
CA PRO A 184 10.95 -2.08 7.33
C PRO A 184 12.43 -1.98 6.90
N ILE A 185 12.90 -3.03 6.22
CA ILE A 185 14.21 -3.11 5.54
C ILE A 185 13.98 -3.21 4.03
N GLU A 186 14.91 -2.71 3.20
CA GLU A 186 14.66 -2.60 1.76
C GLU A 186 14.46 -3.95 1.07
N GLU A 187 15.07 -5.02 1.57
CA GLU A 187 14.87 -6.39 1.10
C GLU A 187 13.41 -6.85 1.22
N ASN A 188 12.68 -6.28 2.18
CA ASN A 188 11.28 -6.58 2.44
C ASN A 188 10.32 -5.58 1.78
N ARG A 189 10.83 -4.61 1.02
CA ARG A 189 10.01 -3.56 0.42
C ARG A 189 9.08 -4.16 -0.64
N MET A 190 7.79 -3.98 -0.43
CA MET A 190 6.77 -4.39 -1.39
C MET A 190 6.52 -3.30 -2.43
N PHE A 191 6.25 -2.07 -1.99
CA PHE A 191 6.11 -0.90 -2.86
C PHE A 191 6.17 0.40 -2.06
N GLY A 192 6.19 1.55 -2.75
CA GLY A 192 6.04 2.85 -2.11
C GLY A 192 5.43 3.90 -3.01
N LEU A 193 4.83 4.91 -2.40
CA LEU A 193 4.19 6.04 -3.05
C LEU A 193 4.70 7.34 -2.43
N THR A 194 4.83 8.37 -3.25
CA THR A 194 5.10 9.73 -2.79
C THR A 194 3.96 10.63 -3.25
N PHE A 195 3.35 11.32 -2.28
CA PHE A 195 2.32 12.31 -2.47
C PHE A 195 2.97 13.68 -2.38
N GLU A 196 2.85 14.45 -3.45
CA GLU A 196 3.39 15.80 -3.53
C GLU A 196 2.24 16.79 -3.71
N GLU A 197 2.30 17.90 -2.99
CA GLU A 197 1.34 18.98 -3.13
C GLU A 197 1.73 19.81 -4.37
N LYS A 198 1.36 19.35 -5.58
CA LYS A 198 1.35 20.26 -6.73
C LYS A 198 0.31 21.33 -6.42
N LYS A 199 0.80 22.48 -5.91
CA LYS A 199 0.04 23.64 -5.45
C LYS A 199 -1.34 23.74 -6.11
N ILE A 200 -2.38 23.59 -5.31
CA ILE A 200 -3.66 24.23 -5.60
C ILE A 200 -3.43 25.74 -5.42
N THR A 201 -2.95 26.38 -6.47
CA THR A 201 -3.25 27.77 -6.79
C THR A 201 -4.03 27.74 -8.09
N SER A 202 -5.35 27.82 -7.98
CA SER A 202 -6.18 28.24 -9.10
C SER A 202 -5.84 29.70 -9.44
N ARG A 203 -5.03 29.92 -10.47
CA ARG A 203 -5.30 30.95 -11.48
C ARG A 203 -4.39 30.75 -12.69
N SER A 204 -5.05 30.84 -13.82
CA SER A 204 -4.56 31.06 -15.17
C SER A 204 -3.31 31.93 -15.28
N ASP A 205 -2.64 31.78 -16.42
CA ASP A 205 -1.62 32.66 -17.00
C ASP A 205 -0.18 32.37 -16.54
N LYS A 206 0.49 31.49 -17.29
CA LYS A 206 1.22 31.94 -18.47
C LYS A 206 1.77 30.77 -19.27
N TYR A 207 1.57 30.91 -20.58
CA TYR A 207 2.28 30.25 -21.67
C TYR A 207 3.80 30.30 -21.47
#